data_AF-A0A227J5T8-F1
#
_entry.id   AF-A0A227J5T8-F1
#
_cell.length_a   1.000
_cell.length_b   1.000
_cell.length_c   1.000
_cell.angle_alpha   90.00
_cell.angle_beta   90.00
_cell.angle_gamma   90.00
#
_symmetry.space_group_name_H-M   'P 1'
#
loop_
_entity.id
_entity.type
_entity.pdbx_description
1 polymer ?
#
loop_
_entity_poly.entity_id
_entity_poly.type
_entity_poly.pdbx_seq_one_letter_code
_entity_poly.pdbx_strand_id
1 'polypeptide(L)'
;RIVCKKLEEVGVDAIIVSGNIHGKANELVGERFDGYTLQEEGYFHEYGQVISQDIHIPVITVGGLRDIDAIENIADNTNIQFFAVSRPLLAEPQLIKRWKEGNRAPVDCERCSKCRTKRGNF
;
A
#
# COMPACT_ATOMS: atom_id res chain seq x y z
N ARG A 1 16.84 -0.74 1.66
CA ARG A 1 17.77 -1.63 0.92
C ARG A 1 18.71 -2.40 1.86
N ILE A 2 19.75 -1.79 2.45
CA ILE A 2 20.71 -2.52 3.34
C ILE A 2 20.00 -3.25 4.49
N VAL A 3 19.09 -2.57 5.18
CA VAL A 3 18.31 -3.18 6.28
C VAL A 3 17.47 -4.37 5.79
N CYS A 4 16.85 -4.26 4.61
CA CYS A 4 16.03 -5.33 4.03
C CYS A 4 16.85 -6.59 3.73
N LYS A 5 18.06 -6.43 3.15
CA LYS A 5 18.97 -7.56 2.89
C LYS A 5 19.40 -8.24 4.19
N LYS A 6 19.73 -7.46 5.23
CA LYS A 6 20.05 -8.02 6.55
C LYS A 6 18.88 -8.76 7.19
N LEU A 7 17.66 -8.27 7.02
CA LEU A 7 16.46 -8.95 7.54
C LEU A 7 16.24 -10.29 6.81
N GLU A 8 16.44 -10.32 5.49
CA GLU A 8 16.43 -11.56 4.71
C GLU A 8 17.50 -12.54 5.19
N GLU A 9 18.74 -12.09 5.41
CA GLU A 9 19.83 -12.93 5.95
C GLU A 9 19.51 -13.53 7.33
N VAL A 10 18.76 -12.80 8.16
CA VAL A 10 18.29 -13.26 9.47
C VAL A 10 17.10 -14.24 9.36
N GLY A 11 16.50 -14.36 8.17
CA GLY A 11 15.46 -15.35 7.87
C GLY A 11 14.04 -14.88 8.13
N VAL A 12 13.73 -13.58 7.92
CA VAL A 12 12.32 -13.13 7.94
C VAL A 12 11.56 -13.65 6.72
N ASP A 13 10.28 -13.98 6.90
CA ASP A 13 9.47 -14.57 5.82
C ASP A 13 8.99 -13.56 4.77
N ALA A 14 8.86 -12.28 5.15
CA ALA A 14 8.40 -11.21 4.27
C ALA A 14 8.76 -9.83 4.83
N ILE A 15 8.74 -8.80 3.97
CA ILE A 15 8.92 -7.41 4.34
C ILE A 15 7.70 -6.59 3.90
N ILE A 16 7.07 -5.91 4.86
CA ILE A 16 6.05 -4.89 4.57
C ILE A 16 6.68 -3.50 4.59
N VAL A 17 6.60 -2.80 3.46
CA VAL A 17 7.08 -1.44 3.30
C VAL A 17 5.96 -0.47 3.64
N SER A 18 6.16 0.33 4.69
CA SER A 18 5.22 1.35 5.15
C SER A 18 5.97 2.62 5.54
N GLY A 19 5.26 3.72 5.74
CA GLY A 19 5.85 4.99 6.15
C GLY A 19 4.88 5.84 6.97
N ASN A 20 5.41 6.55 7.96
CA ASN A 20 4.63 7.48 8.77
C ASN A 20 4.60 8.86 8.12
N ILE A 21 3.44 9.18 7.54
CA ILE A 21 3.13 10.46 6.90
C ILE A 21 2.10 11.27 7.69
N HIS A 22 1.90 10.93 8.98
CA HIS A 22 1.01 11.63 9.93
C HIS A 22 -0.44 11.88 9.45
N GLY A 23 -0.91 11.12 8.45
CA GLY A 23 -2.22 11.33 7.84
C GLY A 23 -2.28 12.35 6.71
N LYS A 24 -1.15 12.99 6.37
CA LYS A 24 -1.03 13.97 5.30
C LYS A 24 -0.73 13.32 3.94
N ALA A 25 -0.91 12.01 3.84
CA ALA A 25 -0.59 11.24 2.65
C ALA A 25 -1.16 11.85 1.38
N ASN A 26 -2.45 12.23 1.43
CA ASN A 26 -3.15 12.83 0.30
C ASN A 26 -2.61 14.21 -0.07
N GLU A 27 -2.12 14.99 0.90
CA GLU A 27 -1.53 16.32 0.66
C GLU A 27 -0.12 16.22 0.04
N LEU A 28 0.55 15.10 0.25
CA LEU A 28 1.91 14.84 -0.21
C LEU A 28 1.96 14.04 -1.51
N VAL A 29 0.82 13.63 -2.09
CA VAL A 29 0.80 12.93 -3.38
C VAL A 29 1.44 13.82 -4.45
N GLY A 30 2.37 13.25 -5.22
CA GLY A 30 3.14 13.97 -6.23
C GLY A 30 4.46 14.58 -5.71
N GLU A 31 4.64 14.68 -4.39
CA GLU A 31 5.92 15.10 -3.81
C GLU A 31 6.99 14.01 -4.01
N ARG A 32 8.23 14.46 -4.21
CA ARG A 32 9.37 13.55 -4.43
C ARG A 32 10.28 13.51 -3.22
N PHE A 33 10.58 12.30 -2.75
CA PHE A 33 11.50 12.01 -1.66
C PHE A 33 12.53 11.00 -2.18
N ASP A 34 13.81 11.26 -1.97
CA ASP A 34 14.91 10.38 -2.43
C ASP A 34 14.81 9.94 -3.90
N GLY A 35 14.26 10.80 -4.76
CA GLY A 35 14.06 10.53 -6.18
C GLY A 35 12.76 9.80 -6.55
N TYR A 36 11.99 9.34 -5.57
CA TYR A 36 10.74 8.59 -5.73
C TYR A 36 9.52 9.45 -5.40
N THR A 37 8.44 9.27 -6.14
CA THR A 37 7.22 10.06 -6.00
C THR A 37 6.27 9.39 -5.02
N LEU A 38 5.61 10.16 -4.16
CA LEU A 38 4.52 9.63 -3.35
C LEU A 38 3.29 9.44 -4.24
N GLN A 39 2.90 8.20 -4.46
CA GLN A 39 1.85 7.83 -5.41
C GLN A 39 0.46 7.87 -4.77
N GLU A 40 -0.60 8.09 -5.53
CA GLU A 40 -1.95 8.10 -4.96
C GLU A 40 -2.38 6.70 -4.47
N GLU A 41 -2.11 5.67 -5.28
CA GLU A 41 -2.36 4.27 -4.95
C GLU A 41 -1.05 3.58 -4.58
N GLY A 42 -0.98 3.05 -3.37
CA GLY A 42 0.25 2.49 -2.82
C GLY A 42 1.29 3.58 -2.61
N TYR A 43 1.09 4.47 -1.64
CA TYR A 43 1.94 5.65 -1.38
C TYR A 43 3.45 5.37 -1.52
N PHE A 44 3.92 4.20 -1.06
CA PHE A 44 5.32 3.82 -1.04
C PHE A 44 5.67 2.66 -2.01
N HIS A 45 4.82 2.37 -3.00
CA HIS A 45 5.05 1.22 -3.87
C HIS A 45 6.32 1.35 -4.72
N GLU A 46 6.75 2.55 -5.10
CA GLU A 46 8.04 2.74 -5.80
C GLU A 46 9.22 2.26 -4.93
N TYR A 47 9.19 2.54 -3.61
CA TYR A 47 10.19 2.01 -2.68
C TYR A 47 10.07 0.49 -2.54
N GLY A 48 8.84 -0.02 -2.49
CA GLY A 48 8.55 -1.46 -2.50
C GLY A 48 9.15 -2.15 -3.72
N GLN A 49 9.00 -1.57 -4.91
CA GLN A 49 9.56 -2.06 -6.16
C GLN A 49 11.09 -2.12 -6.09
N VAL A 50 11.74 -1.04 -5.65
CA VAL A 50 13.20 -1.00 -5.50
C VAL A 50 13.71 -2.05 -4.52
N ILE A 51 13.00 -2.27 -3.41
CA ILE A 51 13.35 -3.30 -2.42
C ILE A 51 13.14 -4.70 -3.01
N SER A 52 12.06 -4.92 -3.76
CA SER A 52 11.73 -6.22 -4.37
C SER A 52 12.69 -6.65 -5.48
N GLN A 53 13.52 -5.74 -5.99
CA GLN A 53 14.60 -6.05 -6.93
C GLN A 53 15.89 -6.52 -6.21
N ASP A 54 15.94 -6.37 -4.89
CA ASP A 54 17.16 -6.52 -4.09
C ASP A 54 17.15 -7.74 -3.16
N ILE A 55 15.98 -8.32 -2.91
CA ILE A 55 15.74 -9.45 -1.99
C ILE A 55 14.85 -10.49 -2.67
N HIS A 56 14.90 -11.73 -2.19
CA HIS A 56 14.19 -12.89 -2.73
C HIS A 56 12.97 -13.30 -1.89
N ILE A 57 12.77 -12.68 -0.73
CA ILE A 57 11.57 -12.84 0.09
C ILE A 57 10.46 -11.88 -0.33
N PRO A 58 9.18 -12.22 -0.07
CA PRO A 58 8.06 -11.37 -0.43
C PRO A 58 8.12 -9.95 0.09
N VAL A 59 7.88 -9.01 -0.82
CA VAL A 59 7.64 -7.61 -0.51
C VAL A 59 6.14 -7.31 -0.55
N ILE A 60 5.67 -6.66 0.51
CA ILE A 60 4.29 -6.22 0.68
C ILE A 60 4.27 -4.70 0.66
N THR A 61 3.38 -4.08 -0.11
CA THR A 61 3.16 -2.63 -0.07
C THR A 61 1.85 -2.27 0.61
N VAL A 62 1.82 -1.11 1.26
CA VAL A 62 0.63 -0.49 1.83
C VAL A 62 0.58 0.98 1.43
N GLY A 63 -0.60 1.59 1.53
CA GLY A 63 -0.74 3.03 1.50
C GLY A 63 -1.83 3.46 0.54
N GLY A 64 -3.01 3.77 1.09
CA GLY A 64 -4.09 4.35 0.29
C GLY A 64 -4.81 3.38 -0.66
N LEU A 65 -4.27 2.18 -0.89
CA LEU A 65 -4.77 1.14 -1.82
C LEU A 65 -6.29 0.96 -1.77
N ARG A 66 -7.00 1.54 -2.74
CA ARG A 66 -8.46 1.58 -2.79
C ARG A 66 -9.03 1.35 -4.20
N ASP A 67 -8.18 1.34 -5.21
CA ASP A 67 -8.50 1.06 -6.60
C ASP A 67 -7.87 -0.28 -7.01
N ILE A 68 -8.69 -1.24 -7.42
CA ILE A 68 -8.22 -2.57 -7.82
C ILE A 68 -7.49 -2.56 -9.16
N ASP A 69 -7.88 -1.68 -10.11
CA ASP A 69 -7.18 -1.55 -11.38
C ASP A 69 -5.75 -1.04 -11.16
N ALA A 70 -5.58 -0.08 -10.23
CA ALA A 70 -4.28 0.43 -9.85
C ALA A 70 -3.43 -0.64 -9.11
N ILE A 71 -4.05 -1.43 -8.22
CA ILE A 71 -3.38 -2.55 -7.54
C ILE A 71 -2.89 -3.59 -8.55
N GLU A 72 -3.76 -4.00 -9.48
CA GLU A 72 -3.41 -4.94 -10.55
C GLU A 72 -2.28 -4.39 -11.42
N ASN A 73 -2.34 -3.12 -11.81
CA ASN A 73 -1.26 -2.49 -12.56
C ASN A 73 0.08 -2.48 -11.80
N ILE A 74 0.09 -2.24 -10.48
CA ILE A 74 1.32 -2.34 -9.68
C ILE A 74 1.81 -3.79 -9.63
N ALA A 75 0.91 -4.77 -9.49
CA ALA A 75 1.26 -6.19 -9.47
C ALA A 75 1.89 -6.65 -10.79
N ASP A 76 1.33 -6.21 -11.92
CA ASP A 76 1.79 -6.59 -13.26
C ASP A 76 3.12 -5.95 -13.65
N ASN A 77 3.45 -4.79 -13.08
CA ASN A 77 4.61 -3.98 -13.48
C ASN A 77 5.74 -3.93 -12.43
N THR A 78 5.61 -4.65 -11.31
CA THR A 78 6.63 -4.68 -10.24
C THR A 78 6.85 -6.10 -9.71
N ASN A 79 7.89 -6.31 -8.90
CA ASN A 79 8.09 -7.59 -8.20
C ASN A 79 7.41 -7.61 -6.82
N ILE A 80 6.43 -6.73 -6.57
CA ILE A 80 5.67 -6.70 -5.31
C ILE A 80 4.65 -7.84 -5.33
N GLN A 81 4.72 -8.72 -4.33
CA GLN A 81 3.91 -9.94 -4.31
C GLN A 81 2.58 -9.79 -3.58
N PHE A 82 2.49 -8.85 -2.62
CA PHE A 82 1.30 -8.67 -1.81
C PHE A 82 0.95 -7.20 -1.56
N PHE A 83 -0.34 -6.97 -1.34
CA PHE A 83 -0.93 -5.65 -1.17
C PHE A 83 -1.73 -5.61 0.13
N ALA A 84 -1.28 -4.82 1.10
CA ALA A 84 -1.94 -4.69 2.38
C ALA A 84 -3.07 -3.64 2.29
N VAL A 85 -4.31 -4.10 2.41
CA VAL A 85 -5.49 -3.24 2.46
C VAL A 85 -5.98 -3.15 3.91
N SER A 86 -6.26 -1.94 4.40
CA SER A 86 -6.68 -1.71 5.78
C SER A 86 -7.96 -0.88 5.86
N ARG A 87 -7.86 0.46 5.78
CA ARG A 87 -9.02 1.37 5.89
C ARG A 87 -10.18 1.05 4.91
N PRO A 88 -9.93 0.64 3.66
CA PRO A 88 -11.00 0.20 2.77
C PRO A 88 -11.74 -1.05 3.27
N LEU A 89 -11.04 -2.03 3.85
CA LEU A 89 -11.70 -3.20 4.46
C LEU A 89 -12.48 -2.84 5.73
N LEU A 90 -12.07 -1.79 6.44
CA LEU A 90 -12.84 -1.28 7.57
C LEU A 90 -14.15 -0.63 7.14
N ALA A 91 -14.14 0.11 6.02
CA ALA A 91 -15.35 0.71 5.46
C ALA A 91 -16.26 -0.36 4.79
N GLU A 92 -15.64 -1.30 4.09
CA GLU A 92 -16.32 -2.33 3.30
C GLU A 92 -15.73 -3.73 3.59
N PRO A 93 -16.27 -4.46 4.58
CA PRO A 93 -15.76 -5.80 4.93
C PRO A 93 -15.84 -6.83 3.79
N GLN A 94 -16.70 -6.59 2.80
CA GLN A 94 -16.89 -7.46 1.62
C GLN A 94 -16.10 -6.99 0.39
N LEU A 95 -15.21 -6.00 0.53
CA LEU A 95 -14.52 -5.38 -0.61
C LEU A 95 -13.76 -6.38 -1.50
N ILE A 96 -13.05 -7.35 -0.90
CA ILE A 96 -12.31 -8.37 -1.68
C ILE A 96 -13.26 -9.24 -2.49
N LYS A 97 -14.41 -9.63 -1.91
CA LYS A 97 -15.43 -10.40 -2.62
C LYS A 97 -16.01 -9.58 -3.78
N ARG A 98 -16.35 -8.32 -3.51
CA ARG A 98 -16.87 -7.36 -4.50
C ARG A 98 -15.92 -7.20 -5.70
N TRP A 99 -14.62 -7.01 -5.45
CA TRP A 99 -13.60 -6.95 -6.52
C TRP A 99 -13.51 -8.26 -7.30
N LYS A 100 -13.52 -9.41 -6.61
CA LYS A 100 -13.47 -10.73 -7.26
C LYS A 100 -14.69 -10.99 -8.16
N GLU A 101 -15.84 -10.44 -7.83
CA GLU A 101 -17.08 -10.51 -8.63
C GLU A 101 -17.11 -9.49 -9.79
N GLY A 102 -16.03 -8.73 -9.99
CA GLY A 102 -15.87 -7.77 -11.07
C GLY A 102 -16.49 -6.40 -10.79
N ASN A 103 -17.00 -6.15 -9.58
CA ASN A 103 -17.51 -4.84 -9.20
C ASN A 103 -16.35 -3.92 -8.81
N ARG A 104 -15.98 -3.05 -9.77
CA ARG A 104 -14.90 -2.05 -9.65
C ARG A 104 -15.41 -0.63 -9.36
N ALA A 105 -16.64 -0.47 -8.87
CA ALA A 105 -17.10 0.87 -8.49
C ALA A 105 -16.17 1.48 -7.40
N PRO A 106 -16.17 2.81 -7.21
CA PRO A 106 -15.37 3.44 -6.16
C PRO A 106 -15.64 2.86 -4.78
N VAL A 107 -14.61 2.81 -3.93
CA VAL A 107 -14.75 2.36 -2.55
C VAL A 107 -15.13 3.49 -1.59
N ASP A 108 -15.75 3.13 -0.47
CA ASP A 108 -16.28 4.06 0.53
C ASP A 108 -15.20 4.77 1.34
N CYS A 109 -13.99 4.19 1.44
CA CYS A 109 -12.89 4.81 2.18
C CYS A 109 -12.38 6.07 1.46
N GLU A 110 -12.70 7.23 2.01
CA GLU A 110 -12.24 8.54 1.52
C GLU A 110 -10.83 8.95 1.97
N ARG A 111 -10.10 8.05 2.64
CA ARG A 111 -8.78 8.33 3.25
C ARG A 111 -8.78 9.52 4.25
N CYS A 112 -9.94 9.87 4.78
CA CYS A 112 -10.17 11.01 5.69
C CYS A 112 -9.44 10.93 7.04
N SER A 113 -8.84 9.78 7.36
CA SER A 113 -8.09 9.53 8.60
C SER A 113 -8.87 9.59 9.91
N LYS A 114 -10.19 9.83 9.89
CA LYS A 114 -11.01 9.97 11.10
C LYS A 114 -11.14 8.66 11.90
N CYS A 115 -10.94 7.50 11.26
CA CYS A 115 -10.88 6.19 11.89
C CYS A 115 -9.77 6.04 12.94
N ARG A 116 -8.77 6.93 12.95
CA ARG A 116 -7.72 7.00 13.98
C ARG A 116 -8.14 7.78 15.22
N THR A 117 -9.31 8.40 15.20
CA THR A 117 -9.82 9.26 16.27
C THR A 117 -10.96 8.55 17.00
N LYS A 118 -11.17 8.91 18.27
CA LYS A 118 -12.32 8.42 19.06
C LYS A 118 -13.68 8.74 18.44
N ARG A 119 -13.74 9.73 17.54
CA ARG A 119 -14.97 10.13 16.85
C ARG A 119 -15.32 9.19 15.69
N GLY A 120 -14.37 8.38 15.20
CA GLY A 120 -14.58 7.46 14.09
C GLY A 120 -14.92 8.17 12.76
N ASN A 121 -15.36 7.38 11.78
CA ASN A 121 -15.97 7.87 10.55
C ASN A 121 -17.49 7.86 10.80
N PHE A 122 -18.15 9.03 10.83
CA PHE A 122 -19.61 9.12 10.77
C PHE A 122 -20.06 9.09 9.32
#